data_AF-A0A1Q5LMK4-F1
#
_entry.id   AF-A0A1Q5LMK4-F1
#
_cell.length_a   1.000
_cell.length_b   1.000
_cell.length_c   1.000
_cell.angle_alpha   90.00
_cell.angle_beta   90.00
_cell.angle_gamma   90.00
#
_symmetry.space_group_name_H-M   'P 1'
#
loop_
_entity.id
_entity.type
_entity.pdbx_description
1 polymer ?
#
loop_
_entity_poly.entity_id
_entity_poly.type
_entity_poly.pdbx_seq_one_letter_code
_entity_poly.pdbx_strand_id
1 'polypeptide(L)'
;MALRRTKKDLETGLGQAQGRIDQLQGHIASLDTQHRGDLADVRADAESSTKAVLKSAMGTLQSLAEEQQLLLDGLLQKYGNDTEVLADLMSVDHTGSQFSRRAKGISVLCGGWLGRREGVATVYDVARSAQGRIKDFNRVSIHAQASVGVTSKAVEPVAVVLAELLDNATTYSAPGTPVEVNIQAVPTGVCFIVDDAGLGMDQETKDRAATLLSADGPVDITGLGDPPRFGFAVCGMLAARYGFAVSVGSVSPYGGVRAVIRVPESLLAAEAVTPAEPVREPADRGEESAPQRLAPVPVGPSHVVGTTTGGLPKRRRRQGPISVVPAPQDTAGTDQQTSESAGEVTASRLGAFARGTQLGRTTNTTEGPDHQ
;
A
#
# COMPACT_ATOMS: atom_id res chain seq x y z
N MET A 1 -65.68 -41.56 -30.95
CA MET A 1 -65.68 -41.07 -29.55
C MET A 1 -64.35 -41.33 -28.84
N ALA A 2 -63.79 -42.55 -28.87
CA ALA A 2 -62.53 -42.89 -28.19
C ALA A 2 -61.32 -42.02 -28.60
N LEU A 3 -61.10 -41.82 -29.91
CA LEU A 3 -59.97 -41.01 -30.43
C LEU A 3 -60.02 -39.51 -30.04
N ARG A 4 -61.21 -38.95 -29.82
CA ARG A 4 -61.35 -37.55 -29.34
C ARG A 4 -61.01 -37.44 -27.85
N ARG A 5 -61.29 -38.48 -27.05
CA ARG A 5 -60.92 -38.52 -25.63
C ARG A 5 -59.40 -38.65 -25.50
N THR A 6 -58.78 -39.58 -26.22
CA THR A 6 -57.31 -39.74 -26.20
C THR A 6 -56.56 -38.49 -26.67
N LYS A 7 -57.06 -37.78 -27.70
CA LYS A 7 -56.49 -36.49 -28.12
C LYS A 7 -56.55 -35.44 -27.01
N LYS A 8 -57.69 -35.32 -26.32
CA LYS A 8 -57.88 -34.36 -25.22
C LYS A 8 -56.97 -34.69 -24.02
N ASP A 9 -56.79 -35.97 -23.72
CA ASP A 9 -55.91 -36.43 -22.63
C ASP A 9 -54.44 -36.11 -22.96
N LEU A 10 -54.02 -36.31 -24.22
CA LEU A 10 -52.68 -35.93 -24.69
C LEU A 10 -52.45 -34.41 -24.67
N GLU A 11 -53.41 -33.61 -25.12
CA GLU A 11 -53.31 -32.13 -25.06
C GLU A 11 -53.21 -31.63 -23.62
N THR A 12 -53.95 -32.25 -22.70
CA THR A 12 -53.88 -31.94 -21.26
C THR A 12 -52.53 -32.34 -20.67
N GLY A 13 -52.03 -33.53 -21.00
CA GLY A 13 -50.71 -34.01 -20.57
C GLY A 13 -49.56 -33.16 -21.10
N LEU A 14 -49.66 -32.69 -22.35
CA LEU A 14 -48.69 -31.77 -22.95
C LEU A 14 -48.67 -30.42 -22.22
N GLY A 15 -49.84 -29.84 -21.94
CA GLY A 15 -49.94 -28.59 -21.18
C GLY A 15 -49.39 -28.71 -19.76
N GLN A 16 -49.64 -29.83 -19.08
CA GLN A 16 -49.04 -30.12 -17.77
C GLN A 16 -47.52 -30.28 -17.84
N ALA A 17 -47.01 -30.97 -18.86
CA ALA A 17 -45.58 -31.12 -19.06
C ALA A 17 -44.90 -29.78 -19.37
N GLN A 18 -45.51 -28.94 -20.20
CA GLN A 18 -45.05 -27.58 -20.50
C GLN A 18 -45.04 -26.71 -19.24
N GLY A 19 -46.12 -26.68 -18.45
CA GLY A 19 -46.14 -25.95 -17.19
C GLY A 19 -45.08 -26.42 -16.18
N ARG A 20 -44.78 -27.72 -16.15
CA ARG A 20 -43.71 -28.27 -15.31
C ARG A 20 -42.31 -27.88 -15.81
N ILE A 21 -42.11 -27.79 -17.13
CA ILE A 21 -40.87 -27.28 -17.73
C ILE A 21 -40.67 -25.82 -17.36
N ASP A 22 -41.69 -24.97 -17.50
CA ASP A 22 -41.62 -23.55 -17.16
C ASP A 22 -41.31 -23.35 -15.66
N GLN A 23 -41.94 -24.14 -14.79
CA GLN A 23 -41.67 -24.11 -13.36
C GLN A 23 -40.23 -24.52 -13.02
N LEU A 24 -39.70 -25.58 -13.65
CA LEU A 24 -38.32 -26.01 -13.46
C LEU A 24 -37.33 -24.97 -13.98
N GLN A 25 -37.61 -24.35 -15.14
CA GLN A 25 -36.79 -23.27 -15.69
C GLN A 25 -36.76 -22.06 -14.74
N GLY A 26 -37.90 -21.66 -14.17
CA GLY A 26 -37.96 -20.62 -13.16
C GLY A 26 -37.16 -20.96 -11.90
N HIS A 27 -37.24 -22.22 -11.45
CA HIS A 27 -36.47 -22.69 -10.29
C HIS A 27 -34.95 -22.69 -10.55
N ILE A 28 -34.51 -23.13 -11.73
CA ILE A 28 -33.10 -23.10 -12.15
C ILE A 28 -32.58 -21.66 -12.19
N ALA A 29 -33.34 -20.73 -12.79
CA ALA A 29 -32.93 -19.32 -12.86
C ALA A 29 -32.83 -18.68 -11.46
N SER A 30 -33.74 -19.05 -10.54
CA SER A 30 -33.68 -18.61 -9.15
C SER A 30 -32.46 -19.17 -8.43
N LEU A 31 -32.19 -20.47 -8.55
CA LEU A 31 -31.01 -21.11 -7.96
C LEU A 31 -29.71 -20.53 -8.51
N ASP A 32 -29.62 -20.25 -9.81
CA ASP A 32 -28.44 -19.66 -10.42
C ASP A 32 -28.19 -18.24 -9.91
N THR A 33 -29.26 -17.44 -9.76
CA THR A 33 -29.16 -16.10 -9.18
C THR A 33 -28.73 -16.13 -7.72
N GLN A 34 -29.29 -17.05 -6.93
CA GLN A 34 -28.89 -17.23 -5.54
C GLN A 34 -27.43 -17.69 -5.43
N HIS A 35 -27.03 -18.71 -6.21
CA HIS A 35 -25.67 -19.23 -6.19
C HIS A 35 -24.63 -18.18 -6.58
N ARG A 36 -24.92 -17.35 -7.60
CA ARG A 36 -24.06 -16.21 -7.94
C ARG A 36 -23.96 -15.19 -6.82
N GLY A 37 -25.04 -14.96 -6.07
CA GLY A 37 -25.05 -14.11 -4.87
C GLY A 37 -24.16 -14.69 -3.77
N ASP A 38 -24.40 -15.94 -3.39
CA ASP A 38 -23.64 -16.64 -2.34
C ASP A 38 -22.13 -16.68 -2.68
N LEU A 39 -21.77 -16.93 -3.95
CA LEU A 39 -20.38 -16.90 -4.41
C LEU A 39 -19.77 -15.49 -4.36
N ALA A 40 -20.55 -14.44 -4.62
CA ALA A 40 -20.07 -13.07 -4.51
C ALA A 40 -19.79 -12.70 -3.04
N ASP A 41 -20.66 -13.11 -2.13
CA ASP A 41 -20.50 -12.88 -0.69
C ASP A 41 -19.28 -13.62 -0.14
N VAL A 42 -19.12 -14.90 -0.47
CA VAL A 42 -17.95 -15.70 -0.07
C VAL A 42 -16.64 -15.09 -0.61
N ARG A 43 -16.64 -14.58 -1.85
CA ARG A 43 -15.47 -13.90 -2.42
C ARG A 43 -15.16 -12.59 -1.70
N ALA A 44 -16.16 -11.78 -1.40
CA ALA A 44 -15.99 -10.53 -0.67
C ALA A 44 -15.45 -10.77 0.76
N ASP A 45 -15.97 -11.79 1.45
CA ASP A 45 -15.50 -12.20 2.77
C ASP A 45 -14.05 -12.71 2.74
N ALA A 46 -13.72 -13.55 1.76
CA ALA A 46 -12.37 -14.05 1.56
C ALA A 46 -11.38 -12.91 1.25
N GLU A 47 -11.77 -11.95 0.42
CA GLU A 47 -10.95 -10.78 0.10
C GLU A 47 -10.74 -9.88 1.32
N SER A 48 -11.81 -9.61 2.09
CA SER A 48 -11.75 -8.83 3.32
C SER A 48 -10.85 -9.49 4.38
N SER A 49 -10.99 -10.80 4.58
CA SER A 49 -10.14 -11.59 5.48
C SER A 49 -8.67 -11.54 5.03
N THR A 50 -8.41 -11.71 3.74
CA THR A 50 -7.06 -11.63 3.16
C THR A 50 -6.44 -10.24 3.37
N LYS A 51 -7.20 -9.18 3.11
CA LYS A 51 -6.81 -7.78 3.37
C LYS A 51 -6.46 -7.59 4.85
N ALA A 52 -7.29 -8.09 5.77
CA ALA A 52 -7.05 -7.95 7.20
C ALA A 52 -5.75 -8.64 7.64
N VAL A 53 -5.51 -9.88 7.19
CA VAL A 53 -4.29 -10.64 7.49
C VAL A 53 -3.06 -9.94 6.92
N LEU A 54 -3.09 -9.53 5.65
CA LEU A 54 -1.99 -8.82 5.02
C LEU A 54 -1.69 -7.48 5.69
N LYS A 55 -2.74 -6.70 6.02
CA LYS A 55 -2.59 -5.44 6.75
C LYS A 55 -1.90 -5.65 8.09
N SER A 56 -2.32 -6.67 8.85
CA SER A 56 -1.72 -7.00 10.14
C SER A 56 -0.25 -7.44 9.97
N ALA A 57 0.03 -8.34 9.04
CA ALA A 57 1.39 -8.81 8.77
C ALA A 57 2.31 -7.65 8.35
N MET A 58 1.87 -6.80 7.42
CA MET A 58 2.65 -5.63 7.01
C MET A 58 2.85 -4.64 8.16
N GLY A 59 1.87 -4.46 9.04
CA GLY A 59 2.01 -3.65 10.25
C GLY A 59 3.09 -4.19 11.19
N THR A 60 3.14 -5.50 11.40
CA THR A 60 4.20 -6.13 12.22
C THR A 60 5.58 -5.97 11.60
N LEU A 61 5.70 -6.13 10.27
CA LEU A 61 6.97 -5.93 9.56
C LEU A 61 7.43 -4.47 9.59
N GLN A 62 6.50 -3.51 9.51
CA GLN A 62 6.82 -2.10 9.66
C GLN A 62 7.36 -1.79 11.06
N SER A 63 6.72 -2.31 12.11
CA SER A 63 7.19 -2.11 13.49
C SER A 63 8.59 -2.67 13.70
N LEU A 64 8.90 -3.84 13.14
CA LEU A 64 10.25 -4.43 13.21
C LEU A 64 11.27 -3.60 12.41
N ALA A 65 10.89 -3.10 11.24
CA ALA A 65 11.76 -2.25 10.43
C ALA A 65 12.07 -0.91 11.13
N GLU A 66 11.09 -0.31 11.82
CA GLU A 66 11.28 0.90 12.61
C GLU A 66 12.24 0.65 13.80
N GLU A 67 12.11 -0.48 14.50
CA GLU A 67 13.03 -0.88 15.56
C GLU A 67 14.46 -1.07 15.01
N GLN A 68 14.61 -1.74 13.86
CA GLN A 68 15.90 -1.89 13.18
C GLN A 68 16.51 -0.54 12.82
N GLN A 69 15.70 0.41 12.35
CA GLN A 69 16.18 1.73 11.96
C GLN A 69 16.70 2.53 13.15
N LEU A 70 16.05 2.44 14.32
CA LEU A 70 16.56 3.02 15.57
C LEU A 70 17.91 2.42 16.00
N LEU A 71 18.10 1.11 15.80
CA LEU A 71 19.38 0.46 16.07
C LEU A 71 20.47 0.92 15.10
N LEU A 72 20.14 1.04 13.81
CA LEU A 72 21.03 1.59 12.78
C LEU A 72 21.44 3.03 13.11
N ASP A 73 20.51 3.89 13.52
CA ASP A 73 20.80 5.26 13.94
C ASP A 73 21.79 5.29 15.11
N GLY A 74 21.61 4.39 16.09
CA GLY A 74 22.54 4.23 17.21
C GLY A 74 23.93 3.75 16.79
N LEU A 75 24.04 2.89 15.77
CA LEU A 75 25.30 2.44 15.20
C LEU A 75 25.98 3.56 14.40
N LEU A 76 25.23 4.32 13.60
CA LEU A 76 25.71 5.48 12.86
C LEU A 76 26.27 6.54 13.81
N GLN A 77 25.62 6.78 14.95
CA GLN A 77 26.13 7.70 15.95
C GLN A 77 27.44 7.23 16.61
N LYS A 78 27.62 5.92 16.78
CA LYS A 78 28.82 5.33 17.41
C LYS A 78 30.00 5.19 16.46
N TYR A 79 29.74 4.79 15.22
CA TYR A 79 30.77 4.36 14.27
C TYR A 79 30.83 5.21 12.99
N GLY A 80 29.98 6.23 12.85
CA GLY A 80 29.89 7.03 11.61
C GLY A 80 31.10 7.90 11.28
N ASN A 81 32.14 7.90 12.12
CA ASN A 81 33.44 8.54 11.82
C ASN A 81 34.35 7.62 10.99
N ASP A 82 34.09 6.32 10.95
CA ASP A 82 34.77 5.37 10.08
C ASP A 82 34.06 5.36 8.73
N THR A 83 34.79 5.67 7.66
CA THR A 83 34.21 5.85 6.32
C THR A 83 33.74 4.53 5.71
N GLU A 84 34.42 3.42 5.98
CA GLU A 84 34.02 2.10 5.47
C GLU A 84 32.76 1.62 6.18
N VAL A 85 32.73 1.72 7.51
CA VAL A 85 31.55 1.35 8.32
C VAL A 85 30.35 2.24 7.99
N LEU A 86 30.58 3.54 7.78
CA LEU A 86 29.52 4.46 7.37
C LEU A 86 28.91 4.06 6.02
N ALA A 87 29.73 3.69 5.04
CA ALA A 87 29.24 3.25 3.72
C ALA A 87 28.36 2.00 3.83
N ASP A 88 28.80 1.01 4.60
CA ASP A 88 28.03 -0.22 4.84
C ASP A 88 26.72 0.07 5.58
N LEU A 89 26.75 0.89 6.64
CA LEU A 89 25.55 1.28 7.40
C LEU A 89 24.55 2.06 6.53
N MET A 90 25.03 2.95 5.64
CA MET A 90 24.17 3.66 4.69
C MET A 90 23.51 2.71 3.69
N SER A 91 24.21 1.68 3.23
CA SER A 91 23.65 0.64 2.36
C SER A 91 22.54 -0.16 3.04
N VAL A 92 22.74 -0.51 4.32
CA VAL A 92 21.75 -1.20 5.14
C VAL A 92 20.52 -0.32 5.40
N ASP A 93 20.71 0.93 5.82
CA ASP A 93 19.61 1.90 6.03
C ASP A 93 18.79 2.09 4.75
N HIS A 94 19.45 2.20 3.59
CA HIS A 94 18.75 2.32 2.32
C HIS A 94 17.89 1.08 2.01
N THR A 95 18.41 -0.11 2.27
CA THR A 95 17.67 -1.37 2.09
C THR A 95 16.49 -1.48 3.05
N GLY A 96 16.68 -1.13 4.33
CA GLY A 96 15.62 -1.09 5.33
C GLY A 96 14.51 -0.09 4.97
N SER A 97 14.90 1.08 4.51
CA SER A 97 13.99 2.12 4.01
C SER A 97 13.14 1.64 2.82
N GLN A 98 13.72 0.86 1.90
CA GLN A 98 12.98 0.25 0.79
C GLN A 98 11.98 -0.81 1.27
N PHE A 99 12.41 -1.66 2.20
CA PHE A 99 11.54 -2.68 2.78
C PHE A 99 10.33 -2.04 3.49
N SER A 100 10.57 -1.05 4.35
CA SER A 100 9.51 -0.31 5.06
C SER A 100 8.51 0.31 4.09
N ARG A 101 8.99 0.89 2.98
CA ARG A 101 8.11 1.43 1.92
C ARG A 101 7.26 0.38 1.24
N ARG A 102 7.84 -0.76 0.84
CA ARG A 102 7.07 -1.85 0.22
C ARG A 102 6.01 -2.41 1.16
N ALA A 103 6.36 -2.62 2.44
CA ALA A 103 5.42 -3.03 3.46
C ALA A 103 4.28 -1.99 3.65
N LYS A 104 4.62 -0.69 3.63
CA LYS A 104 3.64 0.40 3.70
C LYS A 104 2.71 0.42 2.49
N GLY A 105 3.23 0.26 1.28
CA GLY A 105 2.43 0.17 0.05
C GLY A 105 1.38 -0.94 0.12
N ILE A 106 1.80 -2.15 0.51
CA ILE A 106 0.90 -3.30 0.67
C ILE A 106 -0.13 -3.06 1.79
N SER A 107 0.29 -2.48 2.92
CA SER A 107 -0.63 -2.13 4.01
C SER A 107 -1.71 -1.16 3.56
N VAL A 108 -1.34 -0.15 2.75
CA VAL A 108 -2.30 0.86 2.23
C VAL A 108 -3.26 0.22 1.24
N LEU A 109 -2.79 -0.69 0.38
CA LEU A 109 -3.65 -1.51 -0.49
C LEU A 109 -4.69 -2.30 0.32
N CYS A 110 -4.32 -2.75 1.52
CA CYS A 110 -5.20 -3.45 2.44
C CYS A 110 -6.03 -2.52 3.35
N GLY A 111 -6.16 -1.24 3.01
CA GLY A 111 -6.93 -0.26 3.80
C GLY A 111 -6.15 0.37 4.95
N GLY A 112 -4.82 0.33 4.92
CA GLY A 112 -3.95 1.15 5.76
C GLY A 112 -4.03 2.64 5.42
N TRP A 113 -3.59 3.48 6.36
CA TRP A 113 -3.53 4.92 6.17
C TRP A 113 -2.17 5.32 5.59
N LEU A 114 -2.16 5.97 4.43
CA LEU A 114 -0.99 6.65 3.92
C LEU A 114 -0.95 8.01 4.59
N GLY A 115 -0.01 8.20 5.52
CA GLY A 115 0.18 9.47 6.23
C GLY A 115 0.17 10.71 5.31
N ARG A 116 -0.07 11.89 5.87
CA ARG A 116 0.00 13.16 5.12
C ARG A 116 1.29 13.91 5.44
N ARG A 117 1.81 14.70 4.50
CA ARG A 117 2.82 15.72 4.82
C ARG A 117 2.14 16.96 5.38
N GLU A 118 2.86 17.75 6.16
CA GLU A 118 2.32 18.96 6.79
C GLU A 118 2.23 20.14 5.82
N GLY A 119 3.09 20.20 4.79
CA GLY A 119 3.18 21.31 3.84
C GLY A 119 2.99 20.94 2.37
N VAL A 120 2.79 21.98 1.56
CA VAL A 120 2.87 21.93 0.08
C VAL A 120 4.31 21.61 -0.31
N ALA A 121 4.50 20.86 -1.40
CA ALA A 121 5.82 20.58 -1.97
C ALA A 121 5.82 20.91 -3.46
N THR A 122 6.95 21.36 -4.03
CA THR A 122 7.03 21.55 -5.47
C THR A 122 6.93 20.21 -6.20
N VAL A 123 6.47 20.22 -7.45
CA VAL A 123 6.47 19.01 -8.30
C VAL A 123 7.88 18.40 -8.43
N TYR A 124 8.92 19.24 -8.40
CA TYR A 124 10.31 18.78 -8.38
C TYR A 124 10.66 18.05 -7.07
N ASP A 125 10.26 18.59 -5.91
CA ASP A 125 10.49 17.96 -4.62
C ASP A 125 9.73 16.63 -4.48
N VAL A 126 8.54 16.54 -5.06
CA VAL A 126 7.79 15.27 -5.15
C VAL A 126 8.59 14.24 -5.95
N ALA A 127 9.11 14.62 -7.12
CA ALA A 127 9.92 13.73 -7.95
C ALA A 127 11.24 13.34 -7.30
N ARG A 128 11.95 14.28 -6.68
CA ARG A 128 13.17 14.01 -5.92
C ARG A 128 12.89 13.09 -4.73
N SER A 129 11.77 13.32 -4.03
CA SER A 129 11.34 12.46 -2.93
C SER A 129 11.00 11.05 -3.39
N ALA A 130 10.51 10.87 -4.62
CA ALA A 130 10.26 9.56 -5.20
C ALA A 130 11.57 8.88 -5.67
N GLN A 131 12.46 9.64 -6.31
CA GLN A 131 13.79 9.16 -6.72
C GLN A 131 14.58 8.59 -5.54
N GLY A 132 14.63 9.28 -4.40
CA GLY A 132 15.35 8.80 -3.21
C GLY A 132 14.75 7.54 -2.57
N ARG A 133 13.62 7.04 -3.08
CA ARG A 133 12.92 5.86 -2.53
C ARG A 133 13.29 4.55 -3.22
N ILE A 134 13.96 4.58 -4.36
CA ILE A 134 14.30 3.39 -5.17
C ILE A 134 15.79 3.05 -5.05
N LYS A 135 16.14 1.79 -5.35
CA LYS A 135 17.51 1.30 -5.34
C LYS A 135 18.42 2.04 -6.33
N ASP A 136 17.97 2.12 -7.58
CA ASP A 136 18.75 2.64 -8.70
C ASP A 136 18.50 4.14 -8.93
N PHE A 137 18.45 4.92 -7.84
CA PHE A 137 18.09 6.34 -7.88
C PHE A 137 19.06 7.19 -8.73
N ASN A 138 20.32 6.76 -8.83
CA ASN A 138 21.37 7.39 -9.64
C ASN A 138 21.11 7.30 -11.15
N ARG A 139 20.25 6.38 -11.59
CA ARG A 139 19.85 6.25 -13.01
C ARG A 139 18.72 7.18 -13.39
N VAL A 140 18.09 7.84 -12.42
CA VAL A 140 16.93 8.70 -12.67
C VAL A 140 17.37 10.14 -12.93
N SER A 141 16.95 10.71 -14.06
CA SER A 141 17.15 12.12 -14.40
C SER A 141 15.82 12.86 -14.38
N ILE A 142 15.73 13.94 -13.58
CA ILE A 142 14.49 14.72 -13.41
C ILE A 142 14.60 16.02 -14.19
N HIS A 143 13.66 16.23 -15.11
CA HIS A 143 13.52 17.43 -15.92
C HIS A 143 12.19 18.11 -15.61
N ALA A 144 12.22 19.19 -14.82
CA ALA A 144 11.02 19.95 -14.46
C ALA A 144 10.92 21.23 -15.29
N GLN A 145 9.90 21.29 -16.15
CA GLN A 145 9.57 22.49 -16.94
C GLN A 145 8.47 23.34 -16.27
N ALA A 146 7.83 22.79 -15.24
CA ALA A 146 6.81 23.47 -14.44
C ALA A 146 7.27 23.64 -12.99
N SER A 147 7.03 24.82 -12.42
CA SER A 147 7.26 25.13 -11.01
C SER A 147 5.91 25.36 -10.32
N VAL A 148 5.23 24.25 -10.00
CA VAL A 148 3.89 24.26 -9.37
C VAL A 148 3.95 23.50 -8.05
N GLY A 149 3.19 23.96 -7.05
CA GLY A 149 3.04 23.26 -5.78
C GLY A 149 2.02 22.13 -5.85
N VAL A 150 2.26 21.04 -5.13
CA VAL A 150 1.33 19.94 -4.89
C VAL A 150 0.79 20.07 -3.47
N THR A 151 -0.53 20.03 -3.32
CA THR A 151 -1.20 20.15 -2.01
C THR A 151 -0.74 19.06 -1.04
N SER A 152 -0.68 19.36 0.26
CA SER A 152 -0.14 18.44 1.28
C SER A 152 -0.84 17.06 1.32
N LYS A 153 -2.12 17.00 0.91
CA LYS A 153 -2.89 15.75 0.79
C LYS A 153 -2.43 14.85 -0.36
N ALA A 154 -1.84 15.42 -1.42
CA ALA A 154 -1.45 14.71 -2.64
C ALA A 154 0.05 14.43 -2.72
N VAL A 155 0.89 15.14 -1.95
CA VAL A 155 2.36 14.96 -1.98
C VAL A 155 2.77 13.51 -1.75
N GLU A 156 2.32 12.89 -0.67
CA GLU A 156 2.73 11.52 -0.32
C GLU A 156 2.15 10.47 -1.30
N PRO A 157 0.86 10.49 -1.65
CA PRO A 157 0.31 9.58 -2.66
C PRO A 157 1.04 9.65 -4.00
N VAL A 158 1.29 10.86 -4.52
CA VAL A 158 1.98 11.04 -5.82
C VAL A 158 3.43 10.57 -5.72
N ALA A 159 4.13 10.86 -4.62
CA ALA A 159 5.50 10.41 -4.42
C ALA A 159 5.61 8.88 -4.33
N VAL A 160 4.64 8.20 -3.69
CA VAL A 160 4.60 6.73 -3.63
C VAL A 160 4.37 6.15 -5.02
N VAL A 161 3.36 6.62 -5.75
CA VAL A 161 3.08 6.13 -7.11
C VAL A 161 4.27 6.37 -8.03
N LEU A 162 4.87 7.56 -7.98
CA LEU A 162 6.05 7.84 -8.79
C LEU A 162 7.23 6.93 -8.42
N ALA A 163 7.45 6.64 -7.13
CA ALA A 163 8.50 5.71 -6.72
C ALA A 163 8.25 4.29 -7.25
N GLU A 164 7.00 3.79 -7.20
CA GLU A 164 6.64 2.49 -7.75
C GLU A 164 6.86 2.42 -9.27
N LEU A 165 6.54 3.49 -10.00
CA LEU A 165 6.78 3.56 -11.45
C LEU A 165 8.27 3.62 -11.77
N LEU A 166 9.06 4.38 -10.99
CA LEU A 166 10.51 4.46 -11.17
C LEU A 166 11.20 3.14 -10.86
N ASP A 167 10.83 2.46 -9.77
CA ASP A 167 11.39 1.15 -9.40
C ASP A 167 11.12 0.12 -10.50
N ASN A 168 9.93 0.13 -11.09
CA ASN A 168 9.62 -0.69 -12.27
C ASN A 168 10.48 -0.30 -13.47
N ALA A 169 10.51 0.98 -13.84
CA ALA A 169 11.28 1.47 -14.98
C ALA A 169 12.78 1.09 -14.88
N THR A 170 13.40 1.27 -13.71
CA THR A 170 14.81 0.92 -13.50
C THR A 170 15.02 -0.59 -13.51
N THR A 171 14.09 -1.38 -12.96
CA THR A 171 14.18 -2.84 -12.90
C THR A 171 14.08 -3.49 -14.29
N TYR A 172 13.20 -2.99 -15.16
CA TYR A 172 12.96 -3.56 -16.50
C TYR A 172 13.83 -2.94 -17.62
N SER A 173 14.65 -1.93 -17.29
CA SER A 173 15.61 -1.34 -18.22
C SER A 173 17.00 -1.91 -18.05
N ALA A 174 17.75 -2.05 -19.15
CA ALA A 174 19.10 -2.60 -19.13
C ALA A 174 20.05 -1.84 -18.17
N PRO A 175 20.99 -2.50 -17.49
CA PRO A 175 21.92 -1.84 -16.59
C PRO A 175 22.64 -0.65 -17.25
N GLY A 176 22.77 0.46 -16.53
CA GLY A 176 23.43 1.68 -17.02
C GLY A 176 22.59 2.56 -17.94
N THR A 177 21.38 2.13 -18.35
CA THR A 177 20.46 3.00 -19.09
C THR A 177 19.77 4.00 -18.13
N PRO A 178 19.66 5.28 -18.52
CA PRO A 178 18.95 6.27 -17.71
C PRO A 178 17.43 6.07 -17.81
N VAL A 179 16.73 6.47 -16.76
CA VAL A 179 15.27 6.63 -16.72
C VAL A 179 14.98 8.12 -16.59
N GLU A 180 14.16 8.67 -17.48
CA GLU A 180 13.88 10.10 -17.49
C GLU A 180 12.51 10.40 -16.90
N VAL A 181 12.45 11.45 -16.06
CA VAL A 181 11.23 11.99 -15.49
C VAL A 181 11.02 13.40 -16.01
N ASN A 182 10.11 13.53 -16.97
CA ASN A 182 9.70 14.81 -17.52
C ASN A 182 8.46 15.32 -16.79
N ILE A 183 8.54 16.52 -16.20
CA ILE A 183 7.44 17.15 -15.48
C ILE A 183 7.00 18.39 -16.25
N GLN A 184 5.77 18.36 -16.75
CA GLN A 184 5.22 19.43 -17.58
C GLN A 184 3.80 19.81 -17.16
N ALA A 185 3.48 21.09 -17.28
CA ALA A 185 2.11 21.59 -17.14
C ALA A 185 1.30 21.21 -18.38
N VAL A 186 0.04 20.83 -18.16
CA VAL A 186 -0.94 20.52 -19.20
C VAL A 186 -2.23 21.29 -18.90
N PRO A 187 -3.14 21.50 -19.87
CA PRO A 187 -4.39 22.22 -19.62
C PRO A 187 -5.24 21.65 -18.47
N THR A 188 -5.07 20.36 -18.16
CA THR A 188 -5.80 19.66 -17.10
C THR A 188 -5.03 19.54 -15.77
N GLY A 189 -3.89 20.23 -15.60
CA GLY A 189 -3.04 20.15 -14.39
C GLY A 189 -1.55 19.94 -14.70
N VAL A 190 -0.92 18.93 -14.07
CA VAL A 190 0.50 18.59 -14.28
C VAL A 190 0.65 17.11 -14.61
N CYS A 191 1.58 16.78 -15.49
CA CYS A 191 1.96 15.40 -15.79
C CYS A 191 3.40 15.11 -15.35
N PHE A 192 3.59 13.98 -14.65
CA PHE A 192 4.89 13.32 -14.50
C PHE A 192 4.95 12.21 -15.55
N ILE A 193 5.90 12.31 -16.47
CA ILE A 193 6.11 11.36 -17.56
C ILE A 193 7.41 10.63 -17.28
N VAL A 194 7.32 9.31 -17.08
CA VAL A 194 8.48 8.44 -16.87
C VAL A 194 8.72 7.67 -18.16
N ASP A 195 9.91 7.83 -18.73
CA ASP A 195 10.35 7.15 -19.94
C ASP A 195 11.51 6.22 -19.61
N ASP A 196 11.34 4.94 -19.97
CA ASP A 196 12.35 3.91 -19.79
C ASP A 196 12.87 3.37 -21.13
N ALA A 197 13.99 2.64 -21.09
CA ALA A 197 14.64 2.01 -22.24
C ALA A 197 14.58 0.47 -22.13
N GLY A 198 13.49 -0.06 -21.57
CA GLY A 198 13.28 -1.48 -21.34
C GLY A 198 12.69 -2.23 -22.54
N LEU A 199 12.30 -3.49 -22.29
CA LEU A 199 11.76 -4.41 -23.32
C LEU A 199 10.34 -4.08 -23.80
N GLY A 200 9.70 -3.04 -23.24
CA GLY A 200 8.29 -2.73 -23.48
C GLY A 200 7.33 -3.66 -22.73
N MET A 201 6.05 -3.59 -23.08
CA MET A 201 5.00 -4.48 -22.57
C MET A 201 4.27 -5.13 -23.74
N ASP A 202 3.95 -6.42 -23.62
CA ASP A 202 3.01 -7.08 -24.53
C ASP A 202 1.57 -6.62 -24.25
N GLN A 203 0.63 -7.04 -25.12
CA GLN A 203 -0.75 -6.57 -25.03
C GLN A 203 -1.45 -7.08 -23.77
N GLU A 204 -1.23 -8.34 -23.38
CA GLU A 204 -1.83 -8.92 -22.18
C GLU A 204 -1.38 -8.18 -20.90
N THR A 205 -0.09 -7.86 -20.80
CA THR A 205 0.46 -7.09 -19.68
C THR A 205 -0.10 -5.67 -19.66
N LYS A 206 -0.27 -5.03 -20.83
CA LYS A 206 -0.91 -3.70 -20.93
C LYS A 206 -2.36 -3.74 -20.46
N ASP A 207 -3.13 -4.74 -20.88
CA ASP A 207 -4.55 -4.86 -20.51
C ASP A 207 -4.70 -5.12 -19.00
N ARG A 208 -3.84 -5.97 -18.43
CA ARG A 208 -3.77 -6.21 -16.99
C ARG A 208 -3.37 -4.95 -16.22
N ALA A 209 -2.36 -4.22 -16.69
CA ALA A 209 -1.94 -2.97 -16.06
C ALA A 209 -3.04 -1.89 -16.15
N ALA A 210 -3.72 -1.76 -17.29
CA ALA A 210 -4.84 -0.84 -17.47
C ALA A 210 -5.99 -1.18 -16.51
N THR A 211 -6.29 -2.46 -16.31
CA THR A 211 -7.31 -2.90 -15.35
C THR A 211 -6.92 -2.52 -13.91
N LEU A 212 -5.66 -2.76 -13.51
CA LEU A 212 -5.18 -2.43 -12.17
C LEU A 212 -5.08 -0.92 -11.89
N LEU A 213 -4.85 -0.12 -12.93
CA LEU A 213 -4.75 1.34 -12.85
C LEU A 213 -6.08 2.06 -13.06
N SER A 214 -7.14 1.33 -13.44
CA SER A 214 -8.48 1.88 -13.62
C SER A 214 -9.03 2.45 -12.32
N ALA A 215 -9.84 3.50 -12.44
CA ALA A 215 -10.61 4.05 -11.33
C ALA A 215 -11.85 3.19 -10.97
N ASP A 216 -12.20 2.23 -11.84
CA ASP A 216 -13.40 1.40 -11.74
C ASP A 216 -13.20 0.21 -10.78
N GLY A 217 -13.32 0.48 -9.49
CA GLY A 217 -13.52 -0.54 -8.46
C GLY A 217 -12.31 -0.86 -7.58
N PRO A 218 -12.54 -1.50 -6.41
CA PRO A 218 -11.47 -1.90 -5.51
C PRO A 218 -10.58 -2.95 -6.18
N VAL A 219 -9.26 -2.80 -6.03
CA VAL A 219 -8.32 -3.80 -6.54
C VAL A 219 -8.52 -5.12 -5.81
N ASP A 220 -8.87 -6.16 -6.57
CA ASP A 220 -8.91 -7.53 -6.10
C ASP A 220 -7.49 -8.02 -5.79
N ILE A 221 -7.20 -8.14 -4.50
CA ILE A 221 -5.89 -8.59 -4.02
C ILE A 221 -5.67 -10.08 -4.33
N THR A 222 -6.74 -10.87 -4.43
CA THR A 222 -6.64 -12.31 -4.73
C THR A 222 -6.26 -12.56 -6.20
N GLY A 223 -6.51 -11.59 -7.08
CA GLY A 223 -6.18 -11.63 -8.50
C GLY A 223 -4.76 -11.17 -8.87
N LEU A 224 -3.89 -10.81 -7.92
CA LEU A 224 -2.58 -10.20 -8.21
C LEU A 224 -1.53 -11.16 -8.81
N GLY A 225 -1.83 -12.44 -8.90
CA GLY A 225 -0.96 -13.47 -9.47
C GLY A 225 -0.03 -14.12 -8.43
N ASP A 226 0.76 -15.08 -8.90
CA ASP A 226 1.75 -15.81 -8.09
C ASP A 226 3.13 -15.73 -8.78
N PRO A 227 4.13 -15.00 -8.21
CA PRO A 227 4.03 -14.19 -6.99
C PRO A 227 3.20 -12.91 -7.21
N PRO A 228 2.59 -12.35 -6.14
CA PRO A 228 1.71 -11.19 -6.24
C PRO A 228 2.47 -9.92 -6.63
N ARG A 229 1.95 -9.21 -7.65
CA ARG A 229 2.52 -7.95 -8.16
C ARG A 229 1.74 -6.75 -7.63
N PHE A 230 2.23 -6.16 -6.54
CA PHE A 230 1.53 -5.08 -5.84
C PHE A 230 1.69 -3.68 -6.47
N GLY A 231 2.74 -3.43 -7.28
CA GLY A 231 3.08 -2.08 -7.74
C GLY A 231 1.92 -1.33 -8.41
N PHE A 232 1.40 -1.84 -9.53
CA PHE A 232 0.27 -1.19 -10.22
C PHE A 232 -1.03 -1.21 -9.42
N ALA A 233 -1.25 -2.24 -8.60
CA ALA A 233 -2.39 -2.30 -7.69
C ALA A 233 -2.36 -1.14 -6.66
N VAL A 234 -1.21 -0.87 -6.06
CA VAL A 234 -1.01 0.27 -5.16
C VAL A 234 -1.20 1.59 -5.93
N CYS A 235 -0.65 1.69 -7.13
CA CYS A 235 -0.80 2.88 -7.98
C CYS A 235 -2.27 3.20 -8.30
N GLY A 236 -3.03 2.22 -8.79
CA GLY A 236 -4.45 2.40 -9.12
C GLY A 236 -5.30 2.73 -7.90
N MET A 237 -5.10 2.04 -6.78
CA MET A 237 -5.80 2.31 -5.53
C MET A 237 -5.52 3.75 -5.01
N LEU A 238 -4.27 4.22 -5.06
CA LEU A 238 -3.93 5.59 -4.66
C LEU A 238 -4.50 6.62 -5.64
N ALA A 239 -4.41 6.34 -6.94
CA ALA A 239 -4.99 7.18 -7.98
C ALA A 239 -6.50 7.39 -7.76
N ALA A 240 -7.24 6.29 -7.59
CA ALA A 240 -8.68 6.30 -7.33
C ALA A 240 -9.02 7.01 -6.00
N ARG A 241 -8.28 6.71 -4.92
CA ARG A 241 -8.55 7.28 -3.59
C ARG A 241 -8.31 8.80 -3.52
N TYR A 242 -7.27 9.29 -4.19
CA TYR A 242 -6.87 10.70 -4.09
C TYR A 242 -7.28 11.55 -5.29
N GLY A 243 -7.82 10.94 -6.34
CA GLY A 243 -8.39 11.63 -7.50
C GLY A 243 -7.35 12.12 -8.51
N PHE A 244 -6.26 11.38 -8.69
CA PHE A 244 -5.33 11.57 -9.82
C PHE A 244 -5.38 10.35 -10.75
N ALA A 245 -4.81 10.43 -11.95
CA ALA A 245 -4.83 9.33 -12.91
C ALA A 245 -3.43 8.81 -13.17
N VAL A 246 -3.31 7.51 -13.42
CA VAL A 246 -2.06 6.85 -13.79
C VAL A 246 -2.33 6.00 -15.03
N SER A 247 -1.42 6.05 -15.99
CA SER A 247 -1.50 5.23 -17.20
C SER A 247 -0.14 4.71 -17.59
N VAL A 248 -0.07 3.46 -18.05
CA VAL A 248 1.14 2.83 -18.60
C VAL A 248 0.79 2.18 -19.93
N GLY A 249 1.75 2.07 -20.84
CA GLY A 249 1.58 1.31 -22.09
C GLY A 249 1.77 2.11 -23.38
N SER A 250 2.00 3.42 -23.29
CA SER A 250 2.55 4.19 -24.40
C SER A 250 4.02 3.80 -24.63
N VAL A 251 4.49 3.95 -25.87
CA VAL A 251 5.88 3.64 -26.22
C VAL A 251 6.77 4.81 -25.81
N SER A 252 7.82 4.52 -25.05
CA SER A 252 8.86 5.50 -24.70
C SER A 252 9.67 5.88 -25.95
N PRO A 253 10.19 7.12 -26.06
CA PRO A 253 11.13 7.50 -27.12
C PRO A 253 12.37 6.60 -27.19
N TYR A 254 12.70 5.92 -26.10
CA TYR A 254 13.83 5.00 -25.99
C TYR A 254 13.46 3.53 -26.32
N GLY A 255 12.25 3.29 -26.81
CA GLY A 255 11.76 1.96 -27.22
C GLY A 255 11.15 1.13 -26.09
N GLY A 256 11.22 1.60 -24.85
CA GLY A 256 10.62 0.96 -23.68
C GLY A 256 9.19 1.40 -23.38
N VAL A 257 8.86 1.50 -22.10
CA VAL A 257 7.53 1.89 -21.61
C VAL A 257 7.52 3.35 -21.18
N ARG A 258 6.44 4.05 -21.56
CA ARG A 258 6.07 5.35 -21.00
C ARG A 258 4.96 5.20 -19.97
N ALA A 259 5.23 5.65 -18.76
CA ALA A 259 4.25 5.78 -17.68
C ALA A 259 3.92 7.26 -17.42
N VAL A 260 2.67 7.57 -17.14
CA VAL A 260 2.21 8.95 -16.93
C VAL A 260 1.35 9.03 -15.68
N ILE A 261 1.70 9.94 -14.77
CA ILE A 261 0.84 10.37 -13.65
C ILE A 261 0.27 11.73 -14.01
N ARG A 262 -1.06 11.85 -14.07
CA ARG A 262 -1.77 13.11 -14.29
C ARG A 262 -2.37 13.60 -12.99
N VAL A 263 -1.82 14.70 -12.48
CA VAL A 263 -2.28 15.38 -11.26
C VAL A 263 -3.19 16.54 -11.68
N PRO A 264 -4.50 16.50 -11.37
CA PRO A 264 -5.42 17.58 -11.75
C PRO A 264 -5.19 18.84 -10.92
N GLU A 265 -5.65 19.97 -11.44
CA GLU A 265 -5.53 21.29 -10.80
C GLU A 265 -6.07 21.32 -9.35
N SER A 266 -7.11 20.54 -9.05
CA SER A 266 -7.69 20.42 -7.70
C SER A 266 -6.75 19.83 -6.64
N LEU A 267 -5.62 19.24 -7.06
CA LEU A 267 -4.55 18.72 -6.21
C LEU A 267 -3.29 19.59 -6.21
N LEU A 268 -3.28 20.68 -6.98
CA LEU A 268 -2.20 21.64 -7.06
C LEU A 268 -2.46 22.84 -6.14
N ALA A 269 -1.39 23.46 -5.65
CA ALA A 269 -1.45 24.68 -4.84
C ALA A 269 -1.33 25.91 -5.77
N ALA A 270 -2.16 26.92 -5.51
CA ALA A 270 -2.17 28.17 -6.28
C ALA A 270 -0.89 29.01 -6.12
N GLU A 271 -0.12 28.75 -5.07
CA GLU A 271 1.12 29.47 -4.78
C GLU A 271 2.30 28.60 -5.19
N ALA A 272 3.09 29.08 -6.15
CA ALA A 272 4.38 28.49 -6.47
C ALA A 272 5.26 28.63 -5.24
N VAL A 273 5.50 27.52 -4.52
CA VAL A 273 6.56 27.48 -3.52
C VAL A 273 7.85 27.69 -4.30
N THR A 274 8.47 28.87 -4.16
CA THR A 274 9.83 29.09 -4.65
C THR A 274 10.71 27.98 -4.08
N PRO A 275 11.47 27.23 -4.92
CA PRO A 275 12.45 26.30 -4.40
C PRO A 275 13.31 27.05 -3.40
N ALA A 276 13.47 26.52 -2.18
CA ALA A 276 14.42 27.08 -1.24
C ALA A 276 15.79 27.08 -1.93
N GLU A 277 16.28 28.27 -2.31
CA GLU A 277 17.64 28.40 -2.82
C GLU A 277 18.58 27.84 -1.74
N PRO A 278 19.57 27.01 -2.11
CA PRO A 278 20.62 26.68 -1.17
C PRO A 278 21.28 27.99 -0.78
N VAL A 279 21.23 28.33 0.51
CA VAL A 279 21.99 29.45 1.08
C VAL A 279 23.46 29.19 0.76
N ARG A 280 23.96 29.84 -0.29
CA ARG A 280 25.39 29.91 -0.56
C ARG A 280 25.96 30.90 0.43
N GLU A 281 26.49 30.40 1.53
CA GLU A 281 27.49 31.16 2.29
C GLU A 281 28.65 31.52 1.35
N PRO A 282 29.24 32.72 1.45
CA PRO A 282 30.35 33.11 0.61
C PRO A 282 31.53 32.17 0.88
N ALA A 283 32.02 31.52 -0.18
CA ALA A 283 33.18 30.65 -0.12
C ALA A 283 34.44 31.46 0.21
N ASP A 284 34.99 31.24 1.41
CA ASP A 284 36.40 31.50 1.68
C ASP A 284 37.22 30.30 1.20
N ARG A 285 38.40 30.59 0.63
CA ARG A 285 39.22 29.62 -0.10
C ARG A 285 40.00 28.71 0.85
N GLY A 286 39.94 27.40 0.63
CA GLY A 286 41.00 26.46 1.01
C GLY A 286 40.52 25.08 1.47
N GLU A 287 41.10 24.06 0.85
CA GLU A 287 41.23 22.66 1.32
C GLU A 287 40.14 21.62 0.94
N GLU A 288 40.60 20.69 0.09
CA GLU A 288 40.26 19.27 -0.07
C GLU A 288 38.79 18.79 -0.04
N SER A 289 38.30 18.34 -1.20
CA SER A 289 36.95 17.80 -1.40
C SER A 289 36.77 16.43 -0.75
N ALA A 290 36.03 16.41 0.37
CA ALA A 290 35.32 15.22 0.87
C ALA A 290 33.94 15.08 0.17
N PRO A 291 33.39 13.85 0.01
CA PRO A 291 32.11 13.65 -0.68
C PRO A 291 30.96 14.34 0.06
N GLN A 292 30.18 15.13 -0.69
CA GLN A 292 29.06 15.91 -0.18
C GLN A 292 27.95 15.00 0.36
N ARG A 293 27.73 15.13 1.66
CA ARG A 293 26.63 14.61 2.47
C ARG A 293 25.26 14.91 1.83
N LEU A 294 24.48 13.89 1.52
CA LEU A 294 23.03 14.02 1.37
C LEU A 294 22.45 14.33 2.76
N ALA A 295 21.96 15.55 2.97
CA ALA A 295 21.30 15.91 4.20
C ALA A 295 19.97 15.12 4.33
N PRO A 296 19.72 14.42 5.46
CA PRO A 296 18.40 13.88 5.74
C PRO A 296 17.40 15.04 5.88
N VAL A 297 16.22 14.88 5.26
CA VAL A 297 15.10 15.80 5.44
C VAL A 297 14.67 15.72 6.91
N PRO A 298 14.70 16.84 7.68
CA PRO A 298 14.33 16.78 9.08
C PRO A 298 12.82 16.54 9.19
N VAL A 299 12.44 15.42 9.79
CA VAL A 299 11.14 15.30 10.46
C VAL A 299 11.28 16.17 11.71
N GLY A 300 10.55 17.29 11.75
CA GLY A 300 10.72 18.31 12.78
C GLY A 300 10.60 17.74 14.20
N PRO A 301 11.45 18.18 15.15
CA PRO A 301 11.32 17.76 16.54
C PRO A 301 10.03 18.32 17.13
N SER A 302 9.25 17.46 17.77
CA SER A 302 8.21 17.92 18.70
C SER A 302 8.87 18.82 19.76
N HIS A 303 8.48 20.09 19.80
CA HIS A 303 9.03 21.05 20.76
C HIS A 303 8.74 20.60 22.20
N VAL A 304 9.78 20.13 22.91
CA VAL A 304 9.78 19.95 24.35
C VAL A 304 10.13 21.29 24.98
N VAL A 305 9.18 21.94 25.64
CA VAL A 305 9.44 23.14 26.45
C VAL A 305 9.40 22.73 27.92
N GLY A 306 10.56 22.36 28.45
CA GLY A 306 10.81 22.20 29.89
C GLY A 306 10.74 20.77 30.45
N THR A 307 11.49 20.56 31.53
CA THR A 307 11.58 19.33 32.33
C THR A 307 10.85 19.49 33.67
N THR A 308 10.43 18.40 34.30
CA THR A 308 10.07 18.41 35.73
C THR A 308 11.31 18.43 36.61
N THR A 309 11.15 18.73 37.90
CA THR A 309 12.22 18.62 38.91
C THR A 309 12.84 17.21 39.00
N GLY A 310 12.21 16.19 38.38
CA GLY A 310 12.71 14.82 38.26
C GLY A 310 13.15 14.42 36.85
N GLY A 311 13.42 15.36 35.94
CA GLY A 311 14.09 15.09 34.65
C GLY A 311 13.23 14.49 33.53
N LEU A 312 11.92 14.32 33.71
CA LEU A 312 11.03 13.81 32.67
C LEU A 312 10.40 14.93 31.81
N PRO A 313 10.21 14.74 30.48
CA PRO A 313 9.59 15.73 29.60
C PRO A 313 8.10 15.97 29.91
N LYS A 314 7.66 17.24 29.98
CA LYS A 314 6.25 17.62 30.16
C LYS A 314 5.56 17.89 28.82
N ARG A 315 4.47 17.17 28.51
CA ARG A 315 3.59 17.43 27.35
C ARG A 315 2.37 18.26 27.76
N ARG A 316 2.12 19.39 27.09
CA ARG A 316 0.91 20.22 27.30
C ARG A 316 -0.25 19.66 26.49
N ARG A 317 -1.33 19.21 27.15
CA ARG A 317 -2.59 18.80 26.52
C ARG A 317 -3.39 20.06 26.14
N ARG A 318 -3.54 20.36 24.86
CA ARG A 318 -4.57 21.31 24.38
C ARG A 318 -5.92 20.59 24.48
N GLN A 319 -6.78 21.03 25.39
CA GLN A 319 -8.19 20.63 25.45
C GLN A 319 -8.94 21.32 24.30
N GLY A 320 -9.46 20.52 23.37
CA GLY A 320 -10.62 20.86 22.54
C GLY A 320 -11.72 19.83 22.85
N PRO A 321 -13.01 20.22 22.86
CA PRO A 321 -14.08 19.31 23.26
C PRO A 321 -14.27 18.21 22.21
N ILE A 322 -14.17 16.95 22.64
CA ILE A 322 -14.56 15.79 21.85
C ILE A 322 -16.04 15.51 22.17
N SER A 323 -16.87 15.48 21.13
CA SER A 323 -18.27 15.08 21.22
C SER A 323 -18.36 13.61 21.63
N VAL A 324 -18.94 13.34 22.79
CA VAL A 324 -19.23 12.00 23.29
C VAL A 324 -20.53 11.52 22.64
N VAL A 325 -20.46 10.39 21.95
CA VAL A 325 -21.63 9.62 21.47
C VAL A 325 -22.40 9.11 22.70
N PRO A 326 -23.74 9.22 22.78
CA PRO A 326 -24.48 8.72 23.93
C PRO A 326 -24.51 7.19 23.93
N ALA A 327 -24.29 6.58 25.10
CA ALA A 327 -24.57 5.17 25.35
C ALA A 327 -26.09 4.91 25.27
N PRO A 328 -26.55 3.79 24.71
CA PRO A 328 -27.95 3.41 24.77
C PRO A 328 -28.33 2.99 26.19
N GLN A 329 -29.46 3.51 26.66
CA GLN A 329 -30.08 3.11 27.93
C GLN A 329 -30.77 1.76 27.81
N ASP A 330 -30.75 1.03 28.92
CA ASP A 330 -31.44 -0.23 29.16
C ASP A 330 -32.92 -0.18 28.79
N THR A 331 -33.34 -1.09 27.91
CA THR A 331 -34.70 -1.64 27.90
C THR A 331 -34.62 -3.12 28.30
N ALA A 332 -35.16 -3.41 29.47
CA ALA A 332 -35.35 -4.76 29.98
C ALA A 332 -36.23 -5.59 29.03
N GLY A 333 -35.83 -6.85 28.79
CA GLY A 333 -36.68 -7.85 28.13
C GLY A 333 -35.92 -9.03 27.51
N THR A 334 -35.70 -10.06 28.32
CA THR A 334 -35.69 -11.50 27.94
C THR A 334 -34.68 -11.98 26.88
N ASP A 335 -33.53 -12.50 27.32
CA ASP A 335 -33.05 -13.87 27.00
C ASP A 335 -31.63 -14.07 27.57
N GLN A 336 -31.53 -14.81 28.66
CA GLN A 336 -30.28 -15.07 29.38
C GLN A 336 -30.09 -16.59 29.50
N GLN A 337 -29.63 -17.22 28.43
CA GLN A 337 -29.13 -18.61 28.43
C GLN A 337 -28.52 -18.94 27.07
N THR A 338 -27.30 -18.46 26.77
CA THR A 338 -26.44 -19.02 25.69
C THR A 338 -25.01 -18.48 25.69
N SER A 339 -24.73 -17.36 26.37
CA SER A 339 -23.41 -16.70 26.29
C SER A 339 -22.31 -17.28 27.20
N GLU A 340 -22.64 -18.07 28.23
CA GLU A 340 -21.63 -18.62 29.16
C GLU A 340 -20.84 -19.79 28.56
N SER A 341 -21.47 -20.61 27.70
CA SER A 341 -20.82 -21.79 27.10
C SER A 341 -19.71 -21.41 26.09
N ALA A 342 -19.86 -20.30 25.37
CA ALA A 342 -18.88 -19.88 24.37
C ALA A 342 -17.57 -19.35 25.00
N GLY A 343 -17.67 -18.66 26.14
CA GLY A 343 -16.50 -18.17 26.89
C GLY A 343 -15.69 -19.30 27.50
N GLU A 344 -16.36 -20.30 28.08
CA GLU A 344 -15.73 -21.43 28.75
C GLU A 344 -15.02 -22.37 27.75
N VAL A 345 -15.61 -22.60 26.57
CA VAL A 345 -14.98 -23.38 25.49
C VAL A 345 -13.75 -22.66 24.92
N THR A 346 -13.77 -21.33 24.86
CA THR A 346 -12.63 -20.52 24.37
C THR A 346 -11.48 -20.49 25.39
N ALA A 347 -11.80 -20.36 26.68
CA ALA A 347 -10.82 -20.43 27.77
C ALA A 347 -10.19 -21.82 27.91
N SER A 348 -10.98 -22.89 27.72
CA SER A 348 -10.50 -24.28 27.74
C SER A 348 -9.51 -24.58 26.61
N ARG A 349 -9.78 -24.07 25.39
CA ARG A 349 -8.88 -24.21 24.23
C ARG A 349 -7.57 -23.45 24.39
N LEU A 350 -7.61 -22.23 24.96
CA LEU A 350 -6.39 -21.48 25.29
C LEU A 350 -5.55 -22.18 26.37
N GLY A 351 -6.21 -22.75 27.39
CA GLY A 351 -5.54 -23.50 28.45
C GLY A 351 -4.89 -24.79 27.96
N ALA A 352 -5.52 -25.52 27.03
CA ALA A 352 -4.95 -26.72 26.43
C ALA A 352 -3.72 -26.40 25.56
N PHE A 353 -3.76 -25.31 24.80
CA PHE A 353 -2.63 -24.84 23.98
C PHE A 353 -1.43 -24.44 24.85
N ALA A 354 -1.65 -23.66 25.92
CA ALA A 354 -0.59 -23.25 26.84
C ALA A 354 0.11 -24.45 27.51
N ARG A 355 -0.65 -25.46 27.96
CA ARG A 355 -0.11 -26.69 28.55
C ARG A 355 0.72 -27.52 27.56
N GLY A 356 0.29 -27.62 26.30
CA GLY A 356 1.05 -28.29 25.24
C GLY A 356 2.41 -27.63 24.97
N THR A 357 2.45 -26.30 24.98
CA THR A 357 3.72 -25.55 24.78
C THR A 357 4.67 -25.64 25.97
N GLN A 358 4.16 -25.81 27.20
CA GLN A 358 4.99 -26.04 28.38
C GLN A 358 5.55 -27.47 28.42
N LEU A 359 4.73 -28.49 28.10
CA LEU A 359 5.19 -29.88 28.07
C LEU A 359 6.33 -30.08 27.05
N GLY A 360 6.22 -29.48 25.86
CA GLY A 360 7.26 -29.57 24.82
C GLY A 360 8.57 -28.86 25.17
N ARG A 361 8.57 -27.92 26.13
CA ARG A 361 9.80 -27.30 26.64
C ARG A 361 10.44 -28.11 27.78
N THR A 362 9.67 -28.91 28.51
CA THR A 362 10.18 -29.72 29.62
C THR A 362 10.75 -31.07 29.19
N THR A 363 10.46 -31.56 27.98
CA THR A 363 10.92 -32.89 27.50
C THR A 363 12.30 -32.89 26.82
N ASN A 364 13.00 -31.75 26.73
CA ASN A 364 14.34 -31.68 26.12
C ASN A 364 15.50 -31.87 27.11
N THR A 365 15.25 -32.43 28.30
CA THR A 365 16.30 -32.72 29.28
C THR A 365 16.18 -34.15 29.81
N THR A 366 16.54 -35.16 29.03
CA THR A 366 17.30 -36.34 29.52
C THR A 366 17.84 -37.19 28.37
N GLU A 367 19.12 -37.53 28.49
CA GLU A 367 19.86 -38.67 27.89
C GLU A 367 20.26 -38.61 26.40
N GLY A 368 21.49 -38.16 26.18
CA GLY A 368 22.32 -38.65 25.08
C GLY A 368 22.99 -39.97 25.49
N PRO A 369 23.20 -40.94 24.57
CA PRO A 369 23.90 -42.17 24.89
C PRO A 369 25.42 -41.96 24.82
N ASP A 370 26.08 -42.28 25.92
CA ASP A 370 27.53 -42.53 25.99
C ASP A 370 27.86 -43.87 25.30
N HIS A 371 28.91 -43.83 24.47
CA HIS A 371 29.78 -44.93 24.02
C HIS A 371 29.19 -46.17 23.29
N GLN A 372 29.46 -46.29 21.99
CA GLN A 372 30.60 -47.05 21.42
C GLN A 372 30.79 -46.78 19.93
#